data_AF-A0A353DCV0-F1
#
_entry.id   AF-A0A353DCV0-F1
#
_cell.length_a   1.000
_cell.length_b   1.000
_cell.length_c   1.000
_cell.angle_alpha   90.00
_cell.angle_beta   90.00
_cell.angle_gamma   90.00
#
_symmetry.space_group_name_H-M   'P 1'
#
loop_
_entity.id
_entity.type
_entity.pdbx_description
1 polymer ?
#
loop_
_entity_poly.entity_id
_entity_poly.type
_entity_poly.pdbx_seq_one_letter_code
_entity_poly.pdbx_strand_id
1 'polypeptide(L)'
;MPMKFTKLTTLAMFAGFASPASAAIISFIDEDIAIPTTSIGVSVNLETGASNNIDENGLAGADVNFLYGGESITNDADAAGTAPSWQPVRDGTENSSTIVNLGLGAVVGPDSVYSSGYGGSTDQIAPTQFTSGEKGYIGFSMEVAGTSPVYGWMEVTLRDDNNPGVIHSWAYEDNGSPLRAGSLVAIPEPSHSMLFALGLVVTALRRRR
;
A
#
# COMPACT_ATOMS: atom_id res chain seq x y z
N MET A 1 41.13 55.20 32.61
CA MET A 1 41.13 54.14 31.57
C MET A 1 39.74 53.50 31.54
N PRO A 2 38.87 53.75 30.54
CA PRO A 2 37.58 53.08 30.46
C PRO A 2 37.68 51.85 29.55
N MET A 3 37.37 50.67 30.10
CA MET A 3 37.28 49.42 29.35
C MET A 3 35.87 49.33 28.74
N LYS A 4 35.77 49.39 27.42
CA LYS A 4 34.49 49.25 26.69
C LYS A 4 34.10 47.76 26.66
N PHE A 5 32.98 47.42 27.30
CA PHE A 5 32.35 46.11 27.14
C PHE A 5 31.55 46.08 25.83
N THR A 6 32.05 45.34 24.85
CA THR A 6 31.35 45.04 23.59
C THR A 6 30.21 44.08 23.88
N LYS A 7 28.97 44.49 23.63
CA LYS A 7 27.78 43.65 23.74
C LYS A 7 27.76 42.66 22.57
N LEU A 8 27.79 41.37 22.85
CA LEU A 8 27.56 40.32 21.86
C LEU A 8 26.05 40.21 21.62
N THR A 9 25.59 40.52 20.42
CA THR A 9 24.19 40.39 20.02
C THR A 9 23.93 38.92 19.68
N THR A 10 23.20 38.20 20.52
CA THR A 10 22.73 36.84 20.23
C THR A 10 21.54 36.91 19.27
N LEU A 11 21.74 36.47 18.03
CA LEU A 11 20.66 36.27 17.07
C LEU A 11 19.97 34.94 17.39
N ALA A 12 18.80 34.99 18.03
CA ALA A 12 17.96 33.80 18.23
C ALA A 12 17.23 33.50 16.90
N MET A 13 17.69 32.47 16.18
CA MET A 13 17.03 31.98 14.98
C MET A 13 15.87 31.06 15.42
N PHE A 14 14.64 31.59 15.41
CA PHE A 14 13.44 30.77 15.57
C PHE A 14 13.20 30.01 14.25
N ALA A 15 13.60 28.74 14.19
CA ALA A 15 13.15 27.83 13.16
C ALA A 15 11.74 27.35 13.54
N GLY A 16 10.73 27.84 12.81
CA GLY A 16 9.37 27.29 12.90
C GLY A 16 9.37 25.88 12.32
N PHE A 17 9.14 24.88 13.17
CA PHE A 17 8.92 23.51 12.72
C PHE A 17 7.49 23.41 12.20
N ALA A 18 7.31 23.26 10.88
CA ALA A 18 6.06 22.74 10.34
C ALA A 18 5.91 21.30 10.86
N SER A 19 4.78 20.99 11.48
CA SER A 19 4.45 19.60 11.80
C SER A 19 4.19 18.88 10.47
N PRO A 20 4.84 17.75 10.17
CA PRO A 20 4.44 16.95 9.01
C PRO A 20 2.97 16.54 9.18
N ALA A 21 2.23 16.46 8.07
CA ALA A 21 0.91 15.86 8.10
C ALA A 21 1.04 14.44 8.68
N SER A 22 0.21 14.10 9.66
CA SER A 22 0.22 12.74 10.20
C SER A 22 -0.35 11.82 9.13
N ALA A 23 0.48 10.88 8.68
CA ALA A 23 0.06 9.66 8.02
C ALA A 23 -1.07 8.99 8.82
N ALA A 24 -2.19 8.65 8.18
CA ALA A 24 -3.26 7.87 8.78
C ALA A 24 -3.47 6.58 7.99
N ILE A 25 -3.40 5.46 8.71
CA ILE A 25 -3.68 4.14 8.15
C ILE A 25 -5.18 3.88 8.24
N ILE A 26 -5.78 3.61 7.09
CA ILE A 26 -7.14 3.11 6.97
C ILE A 26 -7.05 1.58 6.92
N SER A 27 -7.80 0.91 7.79
CA SER A 27 -7.70 -0.55 7.97
C SER A 27 -9.06 -1.22 8.12
N PHE A 28 -9.18 -2.38 7.51
CA PHE A 28 -10.32 -3.29 7.55
C PHE A 28 -9.80 -4.64 8.01
N ILE A 29 -10.15 -5.02 9.24
CA ILE A 29 -9.54 -6.14 9.97
C ILE A 29 -10.62 -7.15 10.33
N ASP A 30 -10.29 -8.43 10.21
CA ASP A 30 -11.20 -9.56 10.47
C ASP A 30 -12.48 -9.51 9.61
N GLU A 31 -12.32 -9.11 8.34
CA GLU A 31 -13.43 -9.04 7.37
C GLU A 31 -13.84 -10.44 6.89
N ASP A 32 -12.86 -11.34 6.73
CA ASP A 32 -13.04 -12.76 6.38
C ASP A 32 -14.02 -13.00 5.21
N ILE A 33 -13.86 -12.23 4.13
CA ILE A 33 -14.69 -12.30 2.93
C ILE A 33 -14.31 -13.53 2.13
N ALA A 34 -15.28 -14.44 1.92
CA ALA A 34 -15.04 -15.65 1.14
C ALA A 34 -14.87 -15.35 -0.36
N ILE A 35 -13.86 -15.96 -0.97
CA ILE A 35 -13.62 -15.94 -2.42
C ILE A 35 -14.29 -17.19 -3.03
N PRO A 36 -15.40 -17.05 -3.78
CA PRO A 36 -16.08 -18.18 -4.39
C PRO A 36 -15.22 -18.88 -5.44
N THR A 37 -15.57 -20.13 -5.75
CA THR A 37 -14.92 -20.91 -6.82
C THR A 37 -15.57 -20.70 -8.19
N THR A 38 -16.21 -19.55 -8.40
CA THR A 38 -17.01 -19.25 -9.60
C THR A 38 -16.35 -18.17 -10.46
N SER A 39 -16.86 -18.02 -11.69
CA SER A 39 -16.47 -16.97 -12.63
C SER A 39 -17.02 -15.58 -12.28
N ILE A 40 -17.95 -15.48 -11.32
CA ILE A 40 -18.40 -14.19 -10.79
C ILE A 40 -17.34 -13.64 -9.83
N GLY A 41 -16.77 -14.52 -9.00
CA GLY A 41 -15.80 -14.14 -8.01
C GLY A 41 -16.39 -13.32 -6.86
N VAL A 42 -15.57 -12.44 -6.29
CA VAL A 42 -15.98 -11.45 -5.29
C VAL A 42 -15.28 -10.13 -5.58
N SER A 43 -16.07 -9.12 -5.95
CA SER A 43 -15.64 -7.73 -6.07
C SER A 43 -15.61 -7.08 -4.69
N VAL A 44 -14.57 -6.31 -4.39
CA VAL A 44 -14.42 -5.58 -3.12
C VAL A 44 -14.07 -4.12 -3.39
N ASN A 45 -14.78 -3.20 -2.73
CA ASN A 45 -14.39 -1.81 -2.61
C ASN A 45 -13.54 -1.64 -1.33
N LEU A 46 -12.29 -1.24 -1.50
CA LEU A 46 -11.28 -1.23 -0.45
C LEU A 46 -11.37 0.02 0.45
N GLU A 47 -12.10 1.07 0.06
CA GLU A 47 -12.32 2.26 0.89
C GLU A 47 -13.56 2.17 1.78
N THR A 48 -14.48 1.24 1.50
CA THR A 48 -15.74 1.07 2.24
C THR A 48 -15.92 -0.31 2.84
N GLY A 49 -15.18 -1.32 2.36
CA GLY A 49 -15.36 -2.72 2.75
C GLY A 49 -16.59 -3.39 2.13
N ALA A 50 -17.32 -2.70 1.25
CA ALA A 50 -18.43 -3.31 0.52
C ALA A 50 -17.93 -4.41 -0.43
N SER A 51 -18.66 -5.52 -0.50
CA SER A 51 -18.33 -6.64 -1.40
C SER A 51 -19.56 -7.17 -2.13
N ASN A 52 -19.36 -7.73 -3.33
CA ASN A 52 -20.40 -8.38 -4.12
C ASN A 52 -19.88 -9.67 -4.76
N ASN A 53 -20.65 -10.75 -4.69
CA ASN A 53 -20.32 -12.05 -5.29
C ASN A 53 -21.47 -12.67 -6.11
N ILE A 54 -22.45 -11.86 -6.50
CA ILE A 54 -23.64 -12.31 -7.24
C ILE A 54 -23.85 -11.65 -8.60
N ASP A 55 -23.14 -10.57 -8.91
CA ASP A 55 -23.28 -9.84 -10.19
C ASP A 55 -21.97 -9.90 -10.99
N GLU A 56 -22.07 -10.34 -12.24
CA GLU A 56 -20.94 -10.39 -13.19
C GLU A 56 -20.45 -8.99 -13.57
N ASN A 57 -21.28 -7.96 -13.41
CA ASN A 57 -20.87 -6.57 -13.59
C ASN A 57 -20.05 -6.02 -12.42
N GLY A 58 -19.87 -6.81 -11.35
CA GLY A 58 -19.14 -6.43 -10.17
C GLY A 58 -19.93 -5.50 -9.24
N LEU A 59 -19.25 -4.57 -8.59
CA LEU A 59 -19.82 -3.62 -7.63
C LEU A 59 -19.38 -2.21 -8.01
N ALA A 60 -20.31 -1.26 -8.05
CA ALA A 60 -19.99 0.13 -8.37
C ALA A 60 -18.91 0.67 -7.40
N GLY A 61 -17.82 1.17 -7.96
CA GLY A 61 -16.65 1.63 -7.22
C GLY A 61 -15.75 0.54 -6.63
N ALA A 62 -15.99 -0.75 -6.90
CA ALA A 62 -15.06 -1.79 -6.44
C ALA A 62 -13.72 -1.76 -7.18
N ASP A 63 -12.68 -2.16 -6.46
CA ASP A 63 -11.29 -2.02 -6.91
C ASP A 63 -10.70 -3.32 -7.44
N VAL A 64 -11.05 -4.43 -6.81
CA VAL A 64 -10.46 -5.75 -7.05
C VAL A 64 -11.55 -6.81 -7.12
N ASN A 65 -11.38 -7.78 -8.03
CA ASN A 65 -12.21 -8.98 -8.07
C ASN A 65 -11.34 -10.22 -7.99
N PHE A 66 -11.66 -11.11 -7.04
CA PHE A 66 -11.03 -12.42 -6.88
C PHE A 66 -11.95 -13.51 -7.42
N LEU A 67 -11.46 -14.36 -8.32
CA LEU A 67 -12.21 -15.44 -8.94
C LEU A 67 -11.60 -16.80 -8.59
N TYR A 68 -12.41 -17.86 -8.68
CA TYR A 68 -11.95 -19.25 -8.57
C TYR A 68 -11.08 -19.52 -7.33
N GLY A 69 -11.56 -19.18 -6.13
CA GLY A 69 -10.78 -19.37 -4.89
C GLY A 69 -9.52 -18.51 -4.78
N GLY A 70 -9.32 -17.57 -5.72
CA GLY A 70 -8.14 -16.74 -5.81
C GLY A 70 -7.12 -17.20 -6.85
N GLU A 71 -7.46 -18.14 -7.74
CA GLU A 71 -6.61 -18.53 -8.88
C GLU A 71 -6.50 -17.42 -9.95
N SER A 72 -7.52 -16.56 -10.05
CA SER A 72 -7.50 -15.38 -10.91
C SER A 72 -7.88 -14.14 -10.14
N ILE A 73 -7.15 -13.04 -10.36
CA ILE A 73 -7.39 -11.76 -9.68
C ILE A 73 -7.33 -10.64 -10.71
N THR A 74 -8.40 -9.85 -10.83
CA THR A 74 -8.49 -8.71 -11.75
C THR A 74 -8.47 -7.39 -11.00
N ASN A 75 -7.96 -6.36 -11.67
CA ASN A 75 -8.07 -4.96 -11.22
C ASN A 75 -9.26 -4.24 -11.84
N ASP A 76 -10.24 -5.01 -12.29
CA ASP A 76 -11.49 -4.57 -12.88
C ASP A 76 -12.61 -5.25 -12.13
N ALA A 77 -13.33 -4.48 -11.33
CA ALA A 77 -14.38 -4.96 -10.44
C ALA A 77 -15.66 -4.11 -10.49
N ASP A 78 -15.69 -3.12 -11.37
CA ASP A 78 -16.82 -2.24 -11.66
C ASP A 78 -16.96 -2.09 -13.18
N ALA A 79 -17.98 -2.71 -13.77
CA ALA A 79 -18.22 -2.65 -15.21
C ALA A 79 -18.48 -1.23 -15.75
N ALA A 80 -18.83 -0.26 -14.89
CA ALA A 80 -18.97 1.14 -15.27
C ALA A 80 -17.66 1.94 -15.14
N GLY A 81 -16.64 1.36 -14.51
CA GLY A 81 -15.32 1.94 -14.38
C GLY A 81 -14.68 2.20 -15.74
N THR A 82 -13.95 3.31 -15.86
CA THR A 82 -13.22 3.67 -17.10
C THR A 82 -11.70 3.56 -16.97
N ALA A 83 -11.21 3.29 -15.76
CA ALA A 83 -9.83 2.95 -15.45
C ALA A 83 -9.80 2.04 -14.21
N PRO A 84 -8.79 1.17 -14.04
CA PRO A 84 -8.60 0.44 -12.80
C PRO A 84 -8.20 1.39 -11.68
N SER A 85 -8.84 1.27 -10.52
CA SER A 85 -8.49 2.03 -9.31
C SER A 85 -7.41 1.35 -8.48
N TRP A 86 -7.07 0.08 -8.75
CA TRP A 86 -6.09 -0.70 -7.99
C TRP A 86 -5.06 -1.38 -8.90
N GLN A 87 -3.84 -1.54 -8.39
CA GLN A 87 -2.79 -2.33 -9.04
C GLN A 87 -2.05 -3.17 -8.01
N PRO A 88 -2.02 -4.51 -8.16
CA PRO A 88 -1.23 -5.36 -7.28
C PRO A 88 0.26 -5.25 -7.60
N VAL A 89 1.08 -5.55 -6.59
CA VAL A 89 2.51 -5.81 -6.79
C VAL A 89 2.70 -7.12 -7.56
N ARG A 90 3.50 -7.06 -8.62
CA ARG A 90 3.70 -8.16 -9.58
C ARG A 90 5.17 -8.52 -9.74
N ASP A 91 5.44 -9.65 -10.39
CA ASP A 91 6.79 -10.10 -10.75
C ASP A 91 7.31 -9.48 -12.07
N GLY A 92 6.48 -8.67 -12.73
CA GLY A 92 6.76 -7.95 -13.96
C GLY A 92 5.73 -6.85 -14.21
N THR A 93 5.91 -6.10 -15.30
CA THR A 93 5.09 -4.92 -15.63
C THR A 93 3.95 -5.22 -16.60
N GLU A 94 3.79 -6.47 -17.01
CA GLU A 94 2.70 -6.86 -17.92
C GLU A 94 1.38 -6.95 -17.15
N ASN A 95 0.25 -6.66 -17.79
CA ASN A 95 -1.06 -6.70 -17.12
C ASN A 95 -1.48 -8.12 -16.69
N SER A 96 -0.78 -9.14 -17.21
CA SER A 96 -0.90 -10.54 -16.83
C SER A 96 0.26 -11.07 -15.97
N SER A 97 1.23 -10.22 -15.58
CA SER A 97 2.32 -10.64 -14.69
C SER A 97 1.76 -11.13 -13.36
N THR A 98 2.38 -12.17 -12.80
CA THR A 98 1.87 -12.87 -11.64
C THR A 98 1.95 -11.97 -10.40
N ILE A 99 0.89 -11.99 -9.59
CA ILE A 99 0.85 -11.27 -8.30
C ILE A 99 1.80 -11.94 -7.30
N VAL A 100 2.66 -11.14 -6.68
CA VAL A 100 3.69 -11.63 -5.75
C VAL A 100 3.13 -11.80 -4.35
N ASN A 101 3.44 -12.93 -3.71
CA ASN A 101 3.22 -13.10 -2.28
C ASN A 101 4.33 -12.40 -1.50
N LEU A 102 3.98 -11.31 -0.83
CA LEU A 102 4.92 -10.54 -0.03
C LEU A 102 5.08 -11.17 1.35
N GLY A 103 6.34 -11.27 1.80
CA GLY A 103 6.63 -11.61 3.18
C GLY A 103 6.14 -10.51 4.14
N LEU A 104 5.73 -10.91 5.35
CA LEU A 104 5.40 -9.97 6.42
C LEU A 104 6.51 -8.92 6.59
N GLY A 105 6.15 -7.65 6.64
CA GLY A 105 7.09 -6.54 6.79
C GLY A 105 7.73 -6.03 5.49
N ALA A 106 7.51 -6.67 4.35
CA ALA A 106 7.94 -6.19 3.04
C ALA A 106 7.36 -4.80 2.76
N VAL A 107 8.16 -3.91 2.16
CA VAL A 107 7.73 -2.54 1.86
C VAL A 107 6.91 -2.54 0.57
N VAL A 108 5.70 -2.00 0.65
CA VAL A 108 4.84 -1.67 -0.49
C VAL A 108 4.87 -0.17 -0.67
N GLY A 109 5.24 0.30 -1.86
CA GLY A 109 5.39 1.72 -2.12
C GLY A 109 5.61 2.03 -3.60
N PRO A 110 6.06 3.25 -3.92
CA PRO A 110 6.30 3.68 -5.30
C PRO A 110 7.34 2.84 -6.06
N ASP A 111 8.29 2.24 -5.33
CA ASP A 111 9.36 1.41 -5.91
C ASP A 111 8.95 -0.05 -6.15
N SER A 112 7.74 -0.45 -5.75
CA SER A 112 7.22 -1.78 -6.08
C SER A 112 6.89 -1.89 -7.57
N VAL A 113 6.82 -3.12 -8.07
CA VAL A 113 6.55 -3.38 -9.50
C VAL A 113 5.04 -3.46 -9.72
N TYR A 114 4.52 -2.52 -10.50
CA TYR A 114 3.11 -2.47 -10.91
C TYR A 114 3.00 -2.51 -12.44
N SER A 115 1.80 -2.83 -12.93
CA SER A 115 1.46 -2.71 -14.35
C SER A 115 0.65 -1.44 -14.61
N SER A 116 0.13 -1.27 -15.83
CA SER A 116 -0.63 -0.08 -16.21
C SER A 116 -1.89 -0.44 -16.98
N GLY A 117 -3.02 0.17 -16.62
CA GLY A 117 -4.32 -0.12 -17.24
C GLY A 117 -4.91 -1.44 -16.76
N TYR A 118 -5.99 -1.86 -17.41
CA TYR A 118 -6.76 -3.03 -17.03
C TYR A 118 -5.97 -4.32 -17.22
N GLY A 119 -6.11 -5.24 -16.27
CA GLY A 119 -5.36 -6.48 -16.21
C GLY A 119 -5.95 -7.52 -15.27
N GLY A 120 -5.50 -8.75 -15.46
CA GLY A 120 -5.84 -9.89 -14.63
C GLY A 120 -4.62 -10.81 -14.52
N SER A 121 -4.31 -11.23 -13.30
CA SER A 121 -3.28 -12.23 -13.03
C SER A 121 -3.92 -13.60 -12.95
N THR A 122 -3.22 -14.59 -13.48
CA THR A 122 -3.45 -16.01 -13.25
C THR A 122 -2.18 -16.65 -12.69
N ASP A 123 -2.30 -17.88 -12.18
CA ASP A 123 -1.15 -18.72 -11.81
C ASP A 123 -0.32 -18.25 -10.60
N GLN A 124 -0.86 -17.35 -9.77
CA GLN A 124 -0.18 -16.94 -8.52
C GLN A 124 -0.08 -18.04 -7.48
N ILE A 125 -0.89 -19.10 -7.52
CA ILE A 125 -0.84 -20.20 -6.55
C ILE A 125 0.22 -21.24 -6.98
N ALA A 126 -0.06 -22.05 -8.00
CA ALA A 126 0.88 -23.05 -8.48
C ALA A 126 1.51 -22.61 -9.83
N PRO A 127 2.85 -22.58 -9.98
CA PRO A 127 3.90 -22.96 -9.03
C PRO A 127 4.62 -21.78 -8.32
N THR A 128 4.20 -20.52 -8.49
CA THR A 128 5.19 -19.42 -8.44
C THR A 128 5.11 -18.44 -7.27
N GLN A 129 3.99 -18.25 -6.55
CA GLN A 129 3.94 -17.18 -5.50
C GLN A 129 3.25 -17.57 -4.18
N PHE A 130 2.08 -18.22 -4.22
CA PHE A 130 1.28 -18.57 -3.03
C PHE A 130 1.19 -20.08 -2.85
N THR A 131 1.34 -20.57 -1.63
CA THR A 131 0.97 -21.95 -1.31
C THR A 131 -0.54 -22.03 -1.12
N SER A 132 -1.21 -22.93 -1.84
CA SER A 132 -2.64 -23.17 -1.70
C SER A 132 -3.03 -23.45 -0.24
N GLY A 133 -4.00 -22.71 0.27
CA GLY A 133 -4.51 -22.83 1.63
C GLY A 133 -3.65 -22.19 2.72
N GLU A 134 -2.53 -21.55 2.39
CA GLU A 134 -1.71 -20.77 3.32
C GLU A 134 -2.01 -19.27 3.21
N LYS A 135 -1.80 -18.56 4.33
CA LYS A 135 -1.89 -17.10 4.35
C LYS A 135 -0.72 -16.48 3.60
N GLY A 136 -0.99 -15.42 2.86
CA GLY A 136 -0.01 -14.57 2.22
C GLY A 136 -0.46 -13.12 2.15
N TYR A 137 0.43 -12.24 1.67
CA TYR A 137 0.13 -10.81 1.54
C TYR A 137 0.26 -10.36 0.09
N ILE A 138 -0.75 -9.66 -0.40
CA ILE A 138 -0.72 -8.93 -1.68
C ILE A 138 -0.47 -7.46 -1.34
N GLY A 139 0.63 -6.90 -1.85
CA GLY A 139 0.83 -5.45 -1.83
C GLY A 139 0.09 -4.80 -2.98
N PHE A 140 -0.31 -3.55 -2.82
CA PHE A 140 -0.96 -2.80 -3.89
C PHE A 140 -0.75 -1.29 -3.84
N SER A 141 -0.98 -0.66 -4.99
CA SER A 141 -1.29 0.77 -5.09
C SER A 141 -2.77 0.97 -5.43
N MET A 142 -3.37 2.05 -4.95
CA MET A 142 -4.76 2.38 -5.21
C MET A 142 -4.94 3.87 -5.45
N GLU A 143 -5.80 4.24 -6.38
CA GLU A 143 -6.19 5.61 -6.67
C GLU A 143 -7.33 6.01 -5.74
N VAL A 144 -7.07 6.94 -4.82
CA VAL A 144 -8.10 7.51 -3.95
C VAL A 144 -8.37 8.94 -4.40
N ALA A 145 -9.65 9.30 -4.51
CA ALA A 145 -10.05 10.59 -5.04
C ALA A 145 -9.42 11.75 -4.25
N GLY A 146 -8.62 12.56 -4.96
CA GLY A 146 -7.99 13.76 -4.39
C GLY A 146 -6.63 13.52 -3.73
N THR A 147 -6.06 12.32 -3.82
CA THR A 147 -4.71 12.01 -3.32
C THR A 147 -3.79 11.53 -4.46
N SER A 148 -2.49 11.43 -4.17
CA SER A 148 -1.61 10.55 -4.95
C SER A 148 -1.99 9.09 -4.70
N PRO A 149 -1.52 8.15 -5.54
CA PRO A 149 -1.77 6.73 -5.29
C PRO A 149 -1.35 6.37 -3.86
N VAL A 150 -2.26 5.70 -3.16
CA VAL A 150 -2.02 5.19 -1.81
C VAL A 150 -1.46 3.77 -1.89
N TYR A 151 -0.70 3.36 -0.88
CA TYR A 151 -0.07 2.05 -0.83
C TYR A 151 -0.59 1.23 0.34
N GLY A 152 -0.83 -0.04 0.08
CA GLY A 152 -1.45 -0.93 1.05
C GLY A 152 -1.05 -2.39 0.91
N TRP A 153 -1.61 -3.19 1.79
CA TRP A 153 -1.47 -4.64 1.78
C TRP A 153 -2.82 -5.30 2.05
N MET A 154 -2.98 -6.51 1.55
CA MET A 154 -4.13 -7.37 1.79
C MET A 154 -3.63 -8.74 2.23
N GLU A 155 -4.15 -9.25 3.35
CA GLU A 155 -3.93 -10.62 3.81
C GLU A 155 -4.98 -11.54 3.18
N VAL A 156 -4.52 -12.60 2.51
CA VAL A 156 -5.39 -13.55 1.80
C VAL A 156 -4.98 -14.99 2.10
N THR A 157 -5.94 -15.90 2.00
CA THR A 157 -5.71 -17.33 1.81
C THR A 157 -6.30 -17.72 0.46
N LEU A 158 -5.45 -18.03 -0.52
CA LEU A 158 -5.89 -18.44 -1.85
C LEU A 158 -5.93 -19.96 -1.96
N ARG A 159 -6.82 -20.51 -2.78
CA ARG A 159 -6.98 -21.96 -2.97
C ARG A 159 -7.21 -22.32 -4.44
N ASP A 160 -6.58 -23.41 -4.87
CA ASP A 160 -6.68 -24.03 -6.19
C ASP A 160 -7.25 -25.47 -6.12
N ASP A 161 -7.91 -25.81 -5.01
CA ASP A 161 -8.42 -27.14 -4.68
C ASP A 161 -9.96 -27.22 -4.78
N ASN A 162 -10.57 -26.25 -5.46
CA ASN A 162 -12.02 -26.06 -5.56
C ASN A 162 -12.73 -25.85 -4.21
N ASN A 163 -12.00 -25.39 -3.18
CA ASN A 163 -12.59 -24.77 -1.99
C ASN A 163 -12.50 -23.23 -2.07
N PRO A 164 -13.40 -22.51 -1.38
CA PRO A 164 -13.30 -21.05 -1.30
C PRO A 164 -11.97 -20.58 -0.70
N GLY A 165 -11.41 -19.53 -1.29
CA GLY A 165 -10.36 -18.70 -0.68
C GLY A 165 -10.96 -17.70 0.31
N VAL A 166 -10.13 -16.86 0.93
CA VAL A 166 -10.55 -15.85 1.90
C VAL A 166 -9.70 -14.59 1.76
N ILE A 167 -10.35 -13.42 1.80
CA ILE A 167 -9.73 -12.12 2.06
C ILE A 167 -9.92 -11.84 3.56
N HIS A 168 -8.82 -11.81 4.31
CA HIS A 168 -8.88 -11.69 5.77
C HIS A 168 -8.95 -10.23 6.23
N SER A 169 -8.06 -9.40 5.68
CA SER A 169 -7.85 -8.03 6.14
C SER A 169 -7.11 -7.24 5.08
N TRP A 170 -7.26 -5.92 5.10
CA TRP A 170 -6.38 -5.03 4.34
C TRP A 170 -6.20 -3.69 5.05
N ALA A 171 -5.12 -3.00 4.70
CA ALA A 171 -4.88 -1.64 5.15
C ALA A 171 -4.10 -0.86 4.11
N TYR A 172 -4.30 0.45 4.08
CA TYR A 172 -3.55 1.36 3.23
C TYR A 172 -3.31 2.70 3.94
N GLU A 173 -2.31 3.41 3.47
CA GLU A 173 -1.90 4.70 4.00
C GLU A 173 -2.50 5.85 3.20
N ASP A 174 -3.21 6.78 3.85
CA ASP A 174 -4.05 7.79 3.19
C ASP A 174 -3.29 8.96 2.53
N ASN A 175 -1.96 9.00 2.68
CA ASN A 175 -1.14 10.10 2.20
C ASN A 175 -0.13 9.70 1.10
N GLY A 176 -0.17 8.45 0.62
CA GLY A 176 0.76 7.94 -0.40
C GLY A 176 2.14 7.55 0.13
N SER A 177 2.35 7.48 1.45
CA SER A 177 3.59 6.92 2.00
C SER A 177 3.63 5.40 1.86
N PRO A 178 4.82 4.79 1.75
CA PRO A 178 4.94 3.34 1.75
C PRO A 178 4.42 2.71 3.04
N LEU A 179 3.84 1.52 2.92
CA LEU A 179 3.36 0.71 4.05
C LEU A 179 4.05 -0.65 4.05
N ARG A 180 4.27 -1.23 5.23
CA ARG A 180 4.79 -2.59 5.34
C ARG A 180 3.65 -3.60 5.31
N ALA A 181 3.78 -4.68 4.56
CA ALA A 181 2.82 -5.78 4.54
C ALA A 181 2.55 -6.29 5.97
N GLY A 182 1.27 -6.38 6.34
CA GLY A 182 0.80 -6.77 7.67
C GLY A 182 1.01 -5.73 8.78
N SER A 183 1.48 -4.52 8.46
CA SER A 183 1.66 -3.44 9.45
C SER A 183 0.46 -2.52 9.50
N LEU A 184 0.07 -2.13 10.73
CA LEU A 184 -0.87 -1.04 11.01
C LEU A 184 -0.15 0.20 11.54
N VAL A 185 1.16 0.29 11.29
CA VAL A 185 2.01 1.42 11.66
C VAL A 185 2.70 1.95 10.41
N ALA A 186 2.58 3.26 10.18
CA ALA A 186 3.20 3.94 9.05
C ALA A 186 4.73 3.87 9.16
N ILE A 187 5.42 3.77 8.03
CA ILE A 187 6.88 3.88 8.03
C ILE A 187 7.23 5.34 8.36
N PRO A 188 7.94 5.62 9.48
CA PRO A 188 8.26 7.00 9.83
C PRO A 188 9.09 7.66 8.74
N GLU A 189 8.63 8.79 8.21
CA GLU A 189 9.49 9.63 7.37
C GLU A 189 10.69 10.08 8.21
N PRO A 190 11.92 10.10 7.64
CA PRO A 190 13.04 10.73 8.31
C PRO A 190 12.70 12.20 8.53
N SER A 191 12.46 12.58 9.79
CA SER A 191 12.11 13.97 10.10
C SER A 191 13.17 14.90 9.52
N HIS A 192 12.74 15.83 8.66
CA HIS A 192 13.63 16.83 8.05
C HIS A 192 14.45 17.56 9.13
N SER A 193 13.89 17.75 10.32
CA SER A 193 14.57 18.27 11.51
C SER A 193 15.81 17.47 11.91
N MET A 194 15.74 16.13 11.88
CA MET A 194 16.88 15.27 12.18
C MET A 194 17.95 15.38 11.10
N LEU A 195 17.57 15.45 9.83
CA LEU A 195 18.50 15.68 8.72
C LEU A 195 19.16 17.06 8.80
N PHE A 196 18.40 18.11 9.14
CA PHE A 196 18.94 19.45 9.38
C PHE A 196 19.88 19.48 10.57
N ALA A 197 19.52 18.83 11.69
CA ALA A 197 20.38 18.75 12.87
C ALA A 197 21.68 18.00 12.56
N LEU A 198 21.62 16.87 11.84
CA LEU A 198 22.81 16.15 11.38
C LEU A 198 23.66 17.02 10.45
N GLY A 199 23.02 17.71 9.50
CA GLY A 199 23.68 18.66 8.60
C GLY A 199 24.45 19.72 9.39
N LEU A 200 23.81 20.38 10.36
CA LEU A 200 24.45 21.39 11.21
C LEU A 200 25.61 20.83 12.04
N VAL A 201 25.49 19.61 12.56
CA VAL A 201 26.59 18.92 13.28
C VAL A 201 27.77 18.67 12.35
N VAL A 202 27.55 18.19 11.13
CA VAL A 202 28.62 17.96 10.14
C VAL A 202 29.31 19.27 9.77
N THR A 203 28.56 20.35 9.53
CA THR A 203 29.16 21.67 9.22
C THR A 203 29.97 22.24 10.39
N ALA A 204 29.49 22.05 11.62
CA ALA A 204 30.19 22.48 12.82
C ALA A 204 31.50 21.69 13.05
N LEU A 205 31.50 20.38 12.80
CA LEU A 205 32.68 19.53 12.89
C LEU A 205 33.70 19.83 11.79
N ARG A 206 33.25 20.17 10.57
CA ARG A 206 34.14 20.59 9.47
C ARG A 206 34.84 21.92 9.73
N ARG A 207 34.19 22.86 10.41
CA ARG A 207 34.78 24.17 10.75
C ARG A 207 35.82 24.12 11.88
N ARG A 208 35.94 22.98 12.56
CA ARG A 208 36.91 22.77 13.66
C ARG A 208 38.17 22.03 13.23
N ARG A 209 38.25 21.59 11.98
CA ARG A 209 39.48 21.08 11.34
C ARG A 209 40.07 22.18 10.47
#